data_AF-A0A345DSU0-F1
#
_entry.id   AF-A0A345DSU0-F1
#
_cell.length_a   1.000
_cell.length_b   1.000
_cell.length_c   1.000
_cell.angle_alpha   90.00
_cell.angle_beta   90.00
_cell.angle_gamma   90.00
#
_symmetry.space_group_name_H-M   'P 1'
#
loop_
_entity.id
_entity.type
_entity.pdbx_description
1 polymer ?
#
loop_
_entity_poly.entity_id
_entity_poly.type
_entity_poly.pdbx_seq_one_letter_code
_entity_poly.pdbx_strand_id
1 'polypeptide(L)'
;MGELEKILLMINRWGYLNIEQVALLTQKSFISAKRILERNLKKGFYKIDQHTRKNIYYLSHKGNTFVGREHKKAIKINCYEMPHQDMLIKWLCSQTDIEHYQTERELKMENGNLNAYPDLIVYKTDGTIQLVEFERTRKTPERFFKKLQGLVEYYKQNYTVHWITPTQTLANWIQNQVNKWQAPQELNTYEIWNNKE
;
A
#
# COMPACT_ATOMS: atom_id res chain seq x y z
N MET A 1 20.13 10.82 -5.10
CA MET A 1 18.85 10.52 -5.78
C MET A 1 18.08 11.82 -6.00
N GLY A 2 17.74 12.14 -7.24
CA GLY A 2 17.00 13.37 -7.58
C GLY A 2 15.53 13.32 -7.13
N GLU A 3 14.85 14.46 -7.01
CA GLU A 3 13.45 14.49 -6.56
C GLU A 3 12.51 13.75 -7.51
N LEU A 4 12.72 13.88 -8.82
CA LEU A 4 11.96 13.14 -9.82
C LEU A 4 12.15 11.63 -9.65
N GLU A 5 13.39 11.19 -9.47
CA GLU A 5 13.73 9.78 -9.31
C GLU A 5 13.04 9.17 -8.07
N LYS A 6 12.99 9.91 -6.94
CA LYS A 6 12.19 9.53 -5.77
C LYS A 6 10.72 9.33 -6.12
N ILE A 7 10.11 10.28 -6.85
CA ILE A 7 8.71 10.18 -7.28
C ILE A 7 8.49 8.97 -8.19
N LEU A 8 9.39 8.74 -9.15
CA LEU A 8 9.29 7.59 -10.06
C LEU A 8 9.35 6.27 -9.29
N LEU A 9 10.24 6.16 -8.29
CA LEU A 9 10.29 5.00 -7.40
C LEU A 9 8.99 4.86 -6.59
N MET A 10 8.41 5.94 -6.05
CA MET A 10 7.13 5.83 -5.35
C MET A 10 6.00 5.34 -6.27
N ILE A 11 5.89 5.89 -7.49
CA ILE A 11 4.92 5.41 -8.49
C ILE A 11 5.22 3.94 -8.85
N ASN A 12 6.49 3.55 -8.89
CA ASN A 12 6.90 2.17 -9.13
C ASN A 12 6.32 1.21 -8.07
N ARG A 13 6.55 1.54 -6.79
CA ARG A 13 6.14 0.74 -5.62
C ARG A 13 4.63 0.63 -5.51
N TRP A 14 3.93 1.73 -5.69
CA TRP A 14 2.47 1.80 -5.52
C TRP A 14 1.69 1.53 -6.81
N GLY A 15 2.37 1.50 -7.96
CA GLY A 15 1.80 1.27 -9.28
C GLY A 15 1.27 2.53 -9.96
N TYR A 16 0.46 3.30 -9.24
CA TYR A 16 -0.04 4.60 -9.67
C TYR A 16 -0.37 5.48 -8.47
N LEU A 17 -0.26 6.79 -8.62
CA LEU A 17 -0.47 7.77 -7.54
C LEU A 17 -1.15 9.04 -8.04
N ASN A 18 -1.97 9.68 -7.21
CA ASN A 18 -2.37 11.07 -7.42
C ASN A 18 -1.33 12.04 -6.80
N ILE A 19 -1.50 13.35 -7.02
CA ILE A 19 -0.53 14.35 -6.55
C ILE A 19 -0.47 14.41 -5.03
N GLU A 20 -1.60 14.29 -4.34
CA GLU A 20 -1.69 14.31 -2.88
C GLU A 20 -0.90 13.15 -2.27
N GLN A 21 -1.02 11.95 -2.83
CA GLN A 21 -0.26 10.78 -2.43
C GLN A 21 1.23 10.94 -2.71
N VAL A 22 1.61 11.50 -3.87
CA VAL A 22 3.01 11.83 -4.18
C VAL A 22 3.56 12.84 -3.16
N ALA A 23 2.78 13.87 -2.83
CA ALA A 23 3.16 14.89 -1.87
C ALA A 23 3.40 14.30 -0.48
N LEU A 24 2.49 13.43 -0.01
CA LEU A 24 2.63 12.70 1.25
C LEU A 24 3.89 11.81 1.27
N LEU A 25 4.02 10.91 0.29
CA LEU A 25 5.14 9.95 0.23
C LEU A 25 6.51 10.63 0.06
N THR A 26 6.56 11.82 -0.52
CA THR A 26 7.80 12.58 -0.70
C THR A 26 8.03 13.67 0.34
N GLN A 27 7.12 13.80 1.31
CA GLN A 27 7.14 14.85 2.34
C GLN A 27 7.27 16.26 1.73
N LYS A 28 6.46 16.53 0.71
CA LYS A 28 6.43 17.81 -0.02
C LYS A 28 5.06 18.44 0.06
N SER A 29 5.02 19.76 -0.15
CA SER A 29 3.74 20.43 -0.41
C SER A 29 3.16 19.96 -1.74
N PHE A 30 1.83 19.95 -1.83
CA PHE A 30 1.09 19.64 -3.05
C PHE A 30 1.64 20.42 -4.26
N ILE A 31 1.84 21.72 -4.09
CA ILE A 31 2.35 22.63 -5.14
C ILE A 31 3.75 22.19 -5.60
N SER A 32 4.62 21.81 -4.67
CA SER A 32 5.99 21.37 -5.01
C SER A 32 5.99 20.06 -5.77
N ALA A 33 5.25 19.05 -5.29
CA ALA A 33 5.09 17.77 -5.98
C ALA A 33 4.52 17.95 -7.40
N LYS A 34 3.47 18.78 -7.52
CA LYS A 34 2.86 19.15 -8.80
C LYS A 34 3.86 19.78 -9.76
N ARG A 35 4.63 20.79 -9.31
CA ARG A 35 5.65 21.47 -10.13
C ARG A 35 6.75 20.52 -10.61
N ILE A 36 7.20 19.59 -9.75
CA ILE A 36 8.21 18.59 -10.14
C ILE A 36 7.68 17.72 -11.27
N LEU A 37 6.44 17.22 -11.16
CA LEU A 37 5.81 16.46 -12.23
C LEU A 37 5.62 17.34 -13.48
N GLU A 38 5.01 18.50 -13.41
CA GLU A 38 4.76 19.32 -14.62
C GLU A 38 6.04 19.67 -15.40
N ARG A 39 7.12 20.05 -14.71
CA ARG A 39 8.42 20.37 -15.34
C ARG A 39 9.09 19.18 -16.02
N ASN A 40 8.83 17.97 -15.55
CA ASN A 40 9.47 16.76 -16.05
C ASN A 40 8.59 15.94 -17.02
N LEU A 41 7.38 16.41 -17.33
CA LEU A 41 6.45 15.71 -18.21
C LEU A 41 7.06 15.38 -19.59
N LYS A 42 7.79 16.34 -20.19
CA LYS A 42 8.47 16.18 -21.49
C LYS A 42 9.51 15.07 -21.50
N LYS A 43 10.02 14.62 -20.33
CA LYS A 43 10.99 13.52 -20.26
C LYS A 43 10.35 12.16 -20.55
N GLY A 44 9.02 12.05 -20.42
CA GLY A 44 8.25 10.87 -20.83
C GLY A 44 8.37 9.65 -19.91
N PHE A 45 8.79 9.82 -18.65
CA PHE A 45 8.95 8.70 -17.70
C PHE A 45 7.61 8.20 -17.11
N TYR A 46 6.57 9.02 -17.10
CA TYR A 46 5.24 8.63 -16.66
C TYR A 46 4.19 9.17 -17.62
N LYS A 47 3.00 8.60 -17.52
CA LYS A 47 1.80 9.05 -18.18
C LYS A 47 0.81 9.55 -17.13
N ILE A 48 -0.14 10.35 -17.59
CA ILE A 48 -1.21 10.90 -16.77
C ILE A 48 -2.51 10.31 -17.28
N ASP A 49 -3.29 9.75 -16.37
CA ASP A 49 -4.68 9.41 -16.62
C ASP A 49 -5.60 10.47 -15.99
N GLN A 50 -6.59 10.91 -16.76
CA GLN A 50 -7.52 11.99 -16.44
C GLN A 50 -8.98 11.52 -16.44
N HIS A 51 -9.25 10.21 -16.44
CA HIS A 51 -10.63 9.69 -16.37
C HIS A 51 -11.31 9.92 -15.01
N THR A 52 -10.57 10.39 -14.00
CA THR A 52 -11.13 10.78 -12.70
C THR A 52 -10.98 12.28 -12.46
N ARG A 53 -11.61 12.81 -11.40
CA ARG A 53 -11.42 14.21 -10.98
C ARG A 53 -9.98 14.53 -10.57
N LYS A 54 -9.14 13.52 -10.30
CA LYS A 54 -7.73 13.68 -9.96
C LYS A 54 -6.85 13.11 -11.07
N ASN A 55 -5.75 13.79 -11.37
CA ASN A 55 -4.72 13.24 -12.25
C ASN A 55 -4.06 12.03 -11.58
N ILE A 56 -4.02 10.89 -12.28
CA ILE A 56 -3.38 9.66 -11.82
C ILE A 56 -2.10 9.46 -12.63
N TYR A 57 -0.97 9.37 -11.94
CA TYR A 57 0.35 9.23 -12.53
C TYR A 57 0.79 7.77 -12.45
N TYR A 58 1.23 7.20 -13.57
CA TYR A 58 1.73 5.84 -13.67
C TYR A 58 2.93 5.77 -14.62
N LEU A 59 3.85 4.82 -14.39
CA LEU A 59 5.07 4.75 -15.19
C LEU A 59 4.79 4.41 -16.66
N SER A 60 5.48 5.10 -17.57
CA SER A 60 5.53 4.73 -18.98
C SER A 60 6.47 3.53 -19.17
N HIS A 61 6.56 2.98 -20.39
CA HIS A 61 7.56 1.95 -20.68
C HIS A 61 8.98 2.44 -20.37
N LYS A 62 9.32 3.66 -20.82
CA LYS A 62 10.59 4.33 -20.51
C LYS A 62 10.82 4.50 -19.01
N GLY A 63 9.79 4.90 -18.25
CA GLY A 63 9.88 5.02 -16.80
C GLY A 63 10.16 3.71 -16.10
N ASN A 64 9.50 2.63 -16.52
CA ASN A 64 9.73 1.29 -15.99
C ASN A 64 11.19 0.86 -16.24
N THR A 65 11.71 1.02 -17.46
CA THR A 65 13.11 0.72 -17.76
C THR A 65 14.07 1.57 -16.91
N PHE A 66 13.77 2.86 -16.73
CA PHE A 66 14.59 3.77 -15.93
C PHE A 66 14.74 3.33 -14.47
N VAL A 67 13.67 2.79 -13.86
CA VAL A 67 13.71 2.26 -12.49
C VAL A 67 14.09 0.78 -12.42
N GLY A 68 14.73 0.25 -13.48
CA GLY A 68 15.29 -1.10 -13.51
C GLY A 68 14.29 -2.23 -13.74
N ARG A 69 13.08 -1.95 -14.28
CA ARG A 69 12.08 -2.99 -14.59
C ARG A 69 12.20 -3.51 -16.02
N GLU A 70 12.23 -4.84 -16.16
CA GLU A 70 12.15 -5.55 -17.45
C GLU A 70 10.70 -5.75 -17.96
N HIS A 71 9.69 -5.20 -17.29
CA HIS A 71 8.29 -5.52 -17.57
C HIS A 71 7.75 -4.95 -18.91
N LYS A 72 7.19 -5.84 -19.73
CA LYS A 72 6.47 -5.54 -20.99
C LYS A 72 4.97 -5.21 -20.81
N LYS A 73 4.40 -5.32 -19.61
CA LYS A 73 2.95 -5.14 -19.37
C LYS A 73 2.65 -3.79 -18.73
N ALA A 74 1.71 -3.04 -19.33
CA ALA A 74 1.23 -1.79 -18.78
C ALA A 74 0.51 -2.01 -17.44
N ILE A 75 0.69 -1.08 -16.50
CA ILE A 75 -0.04 -1.07 -15.25
C ILE A 75 -1.48 -0.70 -15.55
N LYS A 76 -2.43 -1.60 -15.28
CA LYS A 76 -3.86 -1.27 -15.33
C LYS A 76 -4.21 -0.45 -14.10
N ILE A 77 -4.76 0.75 -14.30
CA ILE A 77 -5.24 1.59 -13.21
C ILE A 77 -6.57 1.03 -12.71
N ASN A 78 -6.71 0.85 -11.41
CA ASN A 78 -7.95 0.47 -10.76
C ASN A 78 -8.40 1.58 -9.80
N CYS A 79 -9.33 2.43 -10.25
CA CYS A 79 -9.81 3.56 -9.44
C CYS A 79 -10.54 3.12 -8.16
N TYR A 80 -11.05 1.87 -8.07
CA TYR A 80 -11.67 1.33 -6.85
C TYR A 80 -10.64 1.03 -5.73
N GLU A 81 -9.37 0.89 -6.07
CA GLU A 81 -8.27 0.69 -5.12
C GLU A 81 -7.74 2.03 -4.57
N MET A 82 -7.96 3.15 -5.27
CA MET A 82 -7.43 4.46 -4.89
C MET A 82 -7.79 4.88 -3.45
N PRO A 83 -9.05 4.75 -2.97
CA PRO A 83 -9.37 5.10 -1.58
C PRO A 83 -8.66 4.21 -0.56
N HIS A 84 -8.46 2.93 -0.87
CA HIS A 84 -7.74 2.00 0.01
C HIS A 84 -6.25 2.33 0.05
N GLN A 85 -5.67 2.60 -1.10
CA GLN A 85 -4.29 3.05 -1.21
C GLN A 85 -4.05 4.39 -0.49
N ASP A 86 -4.97 5.34 -0.58
CA ASP A 86 -4.90 6.62 0.13
C ASP A 86 -4.82 6.42 1.65
N MET A 87 -5.65 5.53 2.20
CA MET A 87 -5.66 5.22 3.63
C MET A 87 -4.37 4.54 4.08
N LEU A 88 -3.87 3.57 3.32
CA LEU A 88 -2.59 2.91 3.61
C LEU A 88 -1.42 3.90 3.59
N ILE A 89 -1.37 4.80 2.60
CA ILE A 89 -0.32 5.82 2.51
C ILE A 89 -0.39 6.77 3.70
N LYS A 90 -1.59 7.23 4.07
CA LYS A 90 -1.77 8.14 5.22
C LYS A 90 -1.33 7.47 6.52
N TRP A 91 -1.74 6.23 6.74
CA TRP A 91 -1.30 5.45 7.90
C TRP A 91 0.21 5.25 7.90
N LEU A 92 0.80 4.88 6.76
CA LEU A 92 2.24 4.70 6.63
C LEU A 92 3.00 5.99 6.96
N CYS A 93 2.53 7.12 6.45
CA CYS A 93 3.15 8.43 6.68
C CYS A 93 2.89 9.00 8.09
N SER A 94 1.96 8.44 8.88
CA SER A 94 1.76 8.84 10.28
C SER A 94 2.67 8.09 11.25
N GLN A 95 3.32 7.01 10.82
CA GLN A 95 4.26 6.25 11.64
C GLN A 95 5.62 6.97 11.73
N THR A 96 6.27 6.89 12.89
CA THR A 96 7.57 7.54 13.17
C THR A 96 8.73 6.56 13.32
N ASP A 97 8.45 5.27 13.35
CA ASP A 97 9.31 4.17 13.76
C ASP A 97 9.50 3.12 12.64
N ILE A 98 9.39 3.55 11.38
CA ILE A 98 9.56 2.67 10.21
C ILE A 98 10.99 2.78 9.67
N GLU A 99 11.66 1.64 9.56
CA GLU A 99 12.93 1.52 8.83
C GLU A 99 12.67 1.28 7.34
N HIS A 100 11.76 0.35 7.02
CA HIS A 100 11.46 -0.04 5.65
C HIS A 100 10.01 -0.52 5.49
N TYR A 101 9.50 -0.49 4.25
CA TYR A 101 8.23 -1.12 3.91
C TYR A 101 8.26 -1.68 2.48
N GLN A 102 7.48 -2.74 2.27
CA GLN A 102 7.19 -3.32 0.96
C GLN A 102 5.69 -3.30 0.71
N THR A 103 5.26 -2.96 -0.51
CA THR A 103 3.84 -2.97 -0.90
C THR A 103 3.39 -4.34 -1.40
N GLU A 104 2.09 -4.65 -1.31
CA GLU A 104 1.50 -5.85 -1.93
C GLU A 104 1.90 -5.98 -3.43
N ARG A 105 2.05 -4.83 -4.10
CA ARG A 105 2.48 -4.79 -5.50
C ARG A 105 3.92 -5.24 -5.68
N GLU A 106 4.85 -4.74 -4.86
CA GLU A 106 6.26 -5.18 -4.90
C GLU A 106 6.33 -6.70 -4.69
N LEU A 107 5.58 -7.22 -3.73
CA LEU A 107 5.53 -8.66 -3.43
C LEU A 107 4.96 -9.48 -4.60
N LYS A 108 3.83 -9.03 -5.18
CA LYS A 108 3.24 -9.65 -6.38
C LYS A 108 4.22 -9.69 -7.56
N MET A 109 5.10 -8.70 -7.67
CA MET A 109 6.12 -8.67 -8.71
C MET A 109 7.28 -9.63 -8.43
N GLU A 110 7.72 -9.73 -7.18
CA GLU A 110 8.81 -10.62 -6.79
C GLU A 110 8.43 -12.09 -6.97
N ASN A 111 7.20 -12.48 -6.60
CA ASN A 111 6.83 -13.90 -6.49
C ASN A 111 5.84 -14.37 -7.58
N GLY A 112 5.41 -13.51 -8.50
CA GLY A 112 4.75 -13.84 -9.78
C GLY A 112 3.39 -14.57 -9.75
N ASN A 113 2.92 -15.10 -8.62
CA ASN A 113 1.74 -15.98 -8.57
C ASN A 113 1.08 -16.06 -7.18
N LEU A 114 0.82 -14.91 -6.56
CA LEU A 114 0.46 -14.86 -5.15
C LEU A 114 -1.04 -14.70 -4.92
N ASN A 115 -1.61 -15.64 -4.16
CA ASN A 115 -3.05 -15.69 -3.87
C ASN A 115 -3.46 -14.89 -2.61
N ALA A 116 -2.54 -14.62 -1.67
CA ALA A 116 -2.82 -13.87 -0.44
C ALA A 116 -1.55 -13.28 0.19
N TYR A 117 -1.44 -11.95 0.25
CA TYR A 117 -0.40 -11.19 0.93
C TYR A 117 -1.04 -10.04 1.72
N PRO A 118 -0.36 -9.52 2.76
CA PRO A 118 -0.80 -8.28 3.36
C PRO A 118 -0.67 -7.11 2.39
N ASP A 119 -1.45 -6.07 2.64
CA ASP A 119 -1.41 -4.86 1.81
C ASP A 119 -0.06 -4.14 1.91
N LEU A 120 0.57 -4.16 3.10
CA LEU A 120 1.96 -3.75 3.32
C LEU A 120 2.69 -4.73 4.25
N ILE A 121 4.00 -4.86 4.06
CA ILE A 121 4.94 -5.37 5.08
C ILE A 121 5.73 -4.18 5.57
N VAL A 122 5.80 -3.98 6.88
CA VAL A 122 6.51 -2.90 7.54
C VAL A 122 7.60 -3.48 8.44
N TYR A 123 8.80 -2.95 8.31
CA TYR A 123 9.95 -3.27 9.14
C TYR A 123 10.19 -2.09 10.08
N LYS A 124 10.06 -2.35 11.37
CA LYS A 124 10.20 -1.36 12.43
C LYS A 124 11.64 -1.28 12.90
N THR A 125 12.01 -0.13 13.46
CA THR A 125 13.38 0.12 13.95
C THR A 125 13.79 -0.76 15.12
N ASP A 126 12.84 -1.36 15.84
CA ASP A 126 13.08 -2.31 16.92
C ASP A 126 13.28 -3.77 16.43
N GLY A 127 13.29 -3.99 15.11
CA GLY A 127 13.41 -5.30 14.49
C GLY A 127 12.08 -6.04 14.30
N THR A 128 10.95 -5.46 14.72
CA THR A 128 9.63 -6.05 14.54
C THR A 128 9.19 -5.98 13.08
N ILE A 129 8.57 -7.06 12.60
CA ILE A 129 7.87 -7.10 11.30
C ILE A 129 6.37 -6.95 11.56
N GLN A 130 5.74 -5.99 10.89
CA GLN A 130 4.30 -5.74 10.97
C GLN A 130 3.67 -5.88 9.59
N LEU A 131 2.70 -6.78 9.49
CA LEU A 131 1.89 -6.98 8.29
C LEU A 131 0.64 -6.10 8.42
N VAL A 132 0.43 -5.20 7.47
CA VAL A 132 -0.68 -4.25 7.51
C VAL A 132 -1.77 -4.70 6.56
N GLU A 133 -2.98 -4.80 7.08
CA GLU A 133 -4.15 -5.30 6.37
C GLU A 133 -5.28 -4.28 6.48
N PHE A 134 -5.72 -3.72 5.35
CA PHE A 134 -6.82 -2.77 5.32
C PHE A 134 -8.12 -3.45 4.83
N GLU A 135 -9.03 -3.70 5.77
CA GLU A 135 -10.33 -4.30 5.48
C GLU A 135 -11.43 -3.22 5.43
N ARG A 136 -12.08 -3.10 4.28
CA ARG A 136 -13.20 -2.16 4.07
C ARG A 136 -14.56 -2.80 4.27
N THR A 137 -14.66 -4.11 4.07
CA THR A 137 -15.93 -4.83 4.07
C THR A 137 -15.81 -6.13 4.84
N ARG A 138 -16.94 -6.57 5.40
CA ARG A 138 -17.03 -7.87 6.07
C ARG A 138 -16.94 -8.97 5.02
N LYS A 139 -15.93 -9.83 5.15
CA LYS A 139 -15.81 -11.07 4.38
C LYS A 139 -16.66 -12.18 5.00
N THR A 140 -16.90 -13.25 4.24
CA THR A 140 -17.42 -14.48 4.87
C THR A 140 -16.38 -14.99 5.87
N PRO A 141 -16.81 -15.58 7.01
CA PRO A 141 -15.89 -16.13 8.01
C PRO A 141 -14.84 -17.06 7.41
N GLU A 142 -15.23 -17.91 6.45
CA GLU A 142 -14.35 -18.88 5.80
C GLU A 142 -13.27 -18.17 4.96
N ARG A 143 -13.64 -17.10 4.25
CA ARG A 143 -12.69 -16.33 3.45
C ARG A 143 -11.71 -15.56 4.33
N PHE A 144 -12.17 -15.05 5.47
CA PHE A 144 -11.30 -14.39 6.44
C PHE A 144 -10.33 -15.39 7.08
N PHE A 145 -10.82 -16.56 7.48
CA PHE A 145 -9.99 -17.62 8.04
C PHE A 145 -8.92 -18.11 7.05
N LYS A 146 -9.28 -18.32 5.78
CA LYS A 146 -8.31 -18.71 4.75
C LYS A 146 -7.20 -17.67 4.55
N LYS A 147 -7.53 -16.38 4.69
CA LYS A 147 -6.54 -15.29 4.67
C LYS A 147 -5.61 -15.36 5.87
N LEU A 148 -6.15 -15.53 7.08
CA LEU A 148 -5.36 -15.71 8.30
C LEU A 148 -4.39 -16.90 8.19
N GLN A 149 -4.86 -18.05 7.71
CA GLN A 149 -4.00 -19.23 7.52
C GLN A 149 -2.84 -18.94 6.57
N GLY A 150 -3.11 -18.26 5.44
CA GLY A 150 -2.08 -17.88 4.48
C GLY A 150 -1.00 -16.98 5.08
N LEU A 151 -1.37 -16.04 5.96
CA LEU A 151 -0.39 -15.20 6.67
C LEU A 151 0.48 -16.03 7.62
N VAL A 152 -0.12 -16.95 8.39
CA VAL A 152 0.61 -17.82 9.34
C VAL A 152 1.59 -18.75 8.64
N GLU A 153 1.14 -19.40 7.56
CA GLU A 153 1.97 -20.35 6.80
C GLU A 153 3.21 -19.68 6.19
N TYR A 154 3.08 -18.43 5.75
CA TYR A 154 4.15 -17.73 5.03
C TYR A 154 5.20 -17.14 5.97
N TYR A 155 4.80 -16.46 7.04
CA TYR A 155 5.72 -15.67 7.87
C TYR A 155 6.30 -16.43 9.08
N LYS A 156 5.88 -17.69 9.31
CA LYS A 156 6.55 -18.73 10.14
C LYS A 156 7.02 -18.36 11.57
N GLN A 157 6.51 -17.26 12.14
CA GLN A 157 6.64 -16.71 13.52
C GLN A 157 7.64 -15.53 13.63
N ASN A 158 7.29 -14.57 14.51
CA ASN A 158 7.89 -13.24 14.73
C ASN A 158 7.37 -12.10 13.82
N TYR A 159 6.06 -12.03 13.65
CA TYR A 159 5.41 -10.90 12.98
C TYR A 159 4.11 -10.54 13.70
N THR A 160 3.74 -9.26 13.63
CA THR A 160 2.42 -8.80 14.07
C THR A 160 1.52 -8.51 12.88
N VAL A 161 0.20 -8.71 13.04
CA VAL A 161 -0.77 -8.23 12.04
C VAL A 161 -1.51 -7.03 12.59
N HIS A 162 -1.59 -5.99 11.78
CA HIS A 162 -2.26 -4.76 12.07
C HIS A 162 -3.42 -4.53 11.10
N TRP A 163 -4.63 -4.63 11.61
CA TRP A 163 -5.86 -4.48 10.86
C TRP A 163 -6.34 -3.03 10.89
N ILE A 164 -6.25 -2.36 9.76
CA ILE A 164 -6.84 -1.03 9.59
C ILE A 164 -8.27 -1.24 9.10
N THR A 165 -9.24 -0.54 9.69
CA THR A 165 -10.64 -0.61 9.27
C THR A 165 -11.31 0.75 9.33
N PRO A 166 -12.35 1.00 8.50
CA PRO A 166 -13.06 2.28 8.51
C PRO A 166 -14.11 2.41 9.64
N THR A 167 -14.45 1.32 10.36
CA THR A 167 -15.54 1.35 11.35
C THR A 167 -15.27 0.46 12.55
N GLN A 168 -15.74 0.88 13.72
CA GLN A 168 -15.72 0.07 14.94
C GLN A 168 -16.45 -1.27 14.79
N THR A 169 -17.57 -1.28 14.06
CA THR A 169 -18.34 -2.51 13.81
C THR A 169 -17.49 -3.56 13.09
N LEU A 170 -16.70 -3.14 12.09
CA LEU A 170 -15.81 -4.06 11.38
C LEU A 170 -14.63 -4.49 12.25
N ALA A 171 -14.04 -3.57 13.02
CA ALA A 171 -12.99 -3.88 13.98
C ALA A 171 -13.44 -4.96 15.00
N ASN A 172 -14.62 -4.77 15.60
CA ASN A 172 -15.22 -5.73 16.53
C ASN A 172 -15.46 -7.09 15.85
N TRP A 173 -15.92 -7.07 14.60
CA TRP A 173 -16.14 -8.31 13.84
C TRP A 173 -14.83 -9.07 13.58
N ILE A 174 -13.77 -8.38 13.16
CA ILE A 174 -12.43 -8.96 12.93
C ILE A 174 -11.90 -9.56 14.22
N GLN A 175 -11.93 -8.81 15.33
CA GLN A 175 -11.47 -9.29 16.64
C GLN A 175 -12.23 -10.57 17.05
N ASN A 176 -13.55 -10.60 16.85
CA ASN A 176 -14.35 -11.78 17.13
C ASN A 176 -13.97 -12.98 16.26
N GLN A 177 -13.64 -12.76 14.97
CA GLN A 177 -13.16 -13.84 14.13
C GLN A 177 -11.82 -14.37 14.63
N VAL A 178 -10.86 -13.49 14.93
CA VAL A 178 -9.53 -13.93 15.39
C VAL A 178 -9.63 -14.72 16.70
N ASN A 179 -10.42 -14.21 17.66
CA ASN A 179 -10.65 -14.89 18.95
C ASN A 179 -11.28 -16.28 18.75
N LYS A 180 -12.29 -16.38 17.88
CA LYS A 180 -12.99 -17.65 17.59
C LYS A 180 -12.05 -18.73 17.07
N TRP A 181 -11.08 -18.34 16.24
CA TRP A 181 -10.17 -19.28 15.58
C TRP A 181 -8.86 -19.50 16.35
N GLN A 182 -8.73 -18.95 17.57
CA GLN A 182 -7.52 -19.03 18.41
C GLN A 182 -6.24 -18.65 17.66
N ALA A 183 -6.32 -17.70 16.72
CA ALA A 183 -5.13 -17.29 16.00
C ALA A 183 -4.13 -16.65 16.97
N PRO A 184 -2.80 -16.81 16.75
CA PRO A 184 -1.76 -16.26 17.62
C PRO A 184 -2.06 -14.81 18.03
N GLN A 185 -1.90 -14.49 19.32
CA GLN A 185 -2.23 -13.16 19.86
C GLN A 185 -1.42 -12.02 19.20
N GLU A 186 -0.29 -12.32 18.58
CA GLU A 186 0.52 -11.40 17.77
C GLU A 186 -0.25 -10.79 16.58
N LEU A 187 -1.42 -11.32 16.22
CA LEU A 187 -2.20 -10.93 15.03
C LEU A 187 -3.22 -9.78 15.22
N ASN A 188 -3.31 -9.18 16.41
CA ASN A 188 -4.51 -8.40 16.81
C ASN A 188 -4.24 -6.97 17.25
N THR A 189 -3.55 -6.18 16.42
CA THR A 189 -3.66 -4.73 16.57
C THR A 189 -4.65 -4.21 15.55
N TYR A 190 -5.54 -3.31 15.95
CA TYR A 190 -6.47 -2.67 15.02
C TYR A 190 -6.45 -1.15 15.20
N GLU A 191 -6.63 -0.44 14.09
CA GLU A 191 -6.78 1.01 14.06
C GLU A 191 -8.05 1.36 13.31
N ILE A 192 -8.87 2.21 13.92
CA ILE A 192 -10.08 2.73 13.29
C ILE A 192 -9.72 4.05 12.65
N TRP A 193 -9.62 4.02 11.33
CA TRP A 193 -9.34 5.23 10.57
C TRP A 193 -10.63 6.03 10.41
N ASN A 194 -10.95 6.84 11.42
CA ASN A 194 -12.01 7.83 11.33
C ASN A 194 -11.48 9.03 10.55
N ASN A 195 -11.85 9.12 9.27
CA ASN A 195 -11.77 10.38 8.53
C ASN A 195 -12.78 11.38 9.14
N LYS A 196 -12.44 11.99 10.27
CA LYS A 196 -12.97 13.31 10.62
C LYS A 196 -11.93 14.34 10.19
N GLU A 197 -11.76 14.45 8.88
CA GLU A 197 -11.26 15.66 8.20
C GLU A 197 -12.21 15.98 7.05
#